data_AF-A0A4P6JJ26-F1
#
_entry.id   AF-A0A4P6JJ26-F1
#
_cell.length_a   1.000
_cell.length_b   1.000
_cell.length_c   1.000
_cell.angle_alpha   90.00
_cell.angle_beta   90.00
_cell.angle_gamma   90.00
#
_symmetry.space_group_name_H-M   'P 1'
#
loop_
_entity.id
_entity.type
_entity.pdbx_description
1 polymer ?
#
loop_
_entity_poly.entity_id
_entity_poly.type
_entity_poly.pdbx_seq_one_letter_code
_entity_poly.pdbx_strand_id
1 'polypeptide(L)'
;MSEEKPSQRHRILKAIRQAWNVEEEVGYDAPFTTLSWTEWLELQIQMQLCLVRFQRCIAQRQIRQALLIVWEMRDLIELLQAEGSAWIDTDKM
;
A
#
# COMPACT_ATOMS: atom_id res chain seq x y z
N MET A 1 4.75 8.62 -31.16
CA MET A 1 4.52 7.96 -29.86
C MET A 1 4.98 8.94 -28.80
N SER A 2 4.05 9.56 -28.06
CA SER A 2 4.42 10.57 -27.07
C SER A 2 4.91 9.84 -25.82
N GLU A 3 6.19 9.98 -25.49
CA GLU A 3 6.73 9.50 -24.22
C GLU A 3 6.06 10.29 -23.09
N GLU A 4 5.12 9.66 -22.38
CA GLU A 4 4.52 10.25 -21.18
C GLU A 4 5.63 10.45 -20.16
N LYS A 5 5.96 11.72 -19.90
CA LYS A 5 6.94 12.08 -18.89
C LYS A 5 6.49 11.47 -17.55
N PRO A 6 7.33 10.66 -16.88
CA PRO A 6 6.96 10.04 -15.63
C PRO A 6 6.59 11.13 -14.63
N SER A 7 5.44 10.94 -13.97
CA SER A 7 4.90 11.90 -13.01
C SER A 7 5.93 12.21 -11.92
N GLN A 8 5.84 13.39 -11.33
CA GLN A 8 6.76 13.83 -10.28
C GLN A 8 6.85 12.81 -9.13
N ARG A 9 5.72 12.19 -8.78
CA ARG A 9 5.65 11.07 -7.81
C ARG A 9 6.53 9.89 -8.23
N HIS A 10 6.47 9.49 -9.50
CA HIS A 10 7.24 8.35 -10.01
C HIS A 10 8.76 8.62 -9.96
N ARG A 11 9.19 9.85 -10.23
CA ARG A 11 10.61 10.24 -10.14
C ARG A 11 11.11 10.24 -8.70
N ILE A 12 10.30 10.74 -7.76
CA ILE A 12 10.63 10.74 -6.34
C ILE A 12 10.75 9.30 -5.81
N LEU A 13 9.78 8.43 -6.13
CA LEU A 13 9.84 7.03 -5.72
C LEU A 13 11.06 6.30 -6.29
N LYS A 14 11.43 6.58 -7.54
CA LYS A 14 12.64 6.02 -8.14
C LYS A 14 13.92 6.49 -7.43
N ALA A 15 14.02 7.78 -7.13
CA ALA A 15 15.17 8.35 -6.42
C ALA A 15 15.30 7.77 -5.00
N ILE A 16 14.18 7.60 -4.28
CA ILE A 16 14.17 6.98 -2.95
C ILE A 16 14.63 5.52 -3.02
N ARG A 17 14.08 4.73 -3.94
CA ARG A 17 14.47 3.31 -4.13
C ARG A 17 15.96 3.16 -4.46
N GLN A 18 16.50 4.06 -5.27
CA GLN A 18 17.93 4.08 -5.63
C GLN A 18 18.82 4.52 -4.47
N ALA A 19 18.40 5.50 -3.68
CA ALA A 19 19.16 5.99 -2.53
C ALA A 19 19.19 4.97 -1.38
N TRP A 20 18.12 4.19 -1.20
CA TRP A 20 18.01 3.21 -0.11
C TRP A 20 18.43 1.79 -0.50
N ASN A 21 18.83 1.57 -1.76
CA ASN A 21 19.30 0.28 -2.28
C ASN A 21 18.41 -0.90 -1.87
N VAL A 22 17.09 -0.73 -2.01
CA VAL A 22 16.09 -1.73 -1.64
C VAL A 22 16.19 -2.92 -2.62
N GLU A 23 17.03 -3.90 -2.30
CA GLU A 23 16.91 -5.25 -2.83
C GLU A 23 15.74 -5.90 -2.06
N GLU A 24 14.73 -6.42 -2.76
CA GLU A 24 13.67 -7.21 -2.11
C GLU A 24 14.32 -8.50 -1.60
N GLU A 25 14.82 -8.51 -0.37
CA GLU A 25 15.32 -9.72 0.29
C GLU A 25 14.15 -10.72 0.42
N VAL A 26 14.29 -11.84 -0.28
CA VAL A 26 13.35 -12.95 -0.21
C VAL A 26 13.63 -13.72 1.09
N GLY A 27 13.05 -13.26 2.20
CA GLY A 27 13.09 -14.00 3.46
C GLY A 27 12.97 -13.10 4.69
N TYR A 28 11.74 -12.74 5.06
CA TYR A 28 11.48 -12.15 6.39
C TYR A 28 10.97 -13.25 7.33
N ASP A 29 11.75 -13.58 8.37
CA ASP A 29 11.41 -14.61 9.38
C ASP A 29 10.27 -14.19 10.33
N ALA A 30 9.96 -12.90 10.39
CA ALA A 30 8.70 -12.39 10.95
C ALA A 30 8.35 -11.08 10.22
N PRO A 31 7.35 -11.06 9.33
CA PRO A 31 7.14 -9.94 8.43
C PRO A 31 6.44 -8.74 9.08
N PHE A 32 6.28 -8.68 10.41
CA PHE A 32 5.58 -7.59 11.09
C PHE A 32 6.26 -7.20 12.40
N THR A 33 6.28 -5.91 12.71
CA THR A 33 6.72 -5.35 14.00
C THR A 33 5.55 -4.98 14.89
N THR A 34 4.40 -4.57 14.34
CA THR A 34 3.24 -4.16 15.15
C THR A 34 2.01 -5.03 14.92
N LEU A 35 1.84 -5.61 13.73
CA LEU A 35 0.74 -6.51 13.42
C LEU A 35 1.05 -7.97 13.79
N SER A 36 0.05 -8.71 14.22
CA SER A 36 0.08 -10.18 14.21
C SER A 36 -0.09 -10.72 12.79
N TRP A 37 0.29 -11.99 12.59
CA TRP A 37 0.09 -12.68 11.30
C TRP A 37 -1.39 -12.71 10.87
N THR A 38 -2.31 -12.86 11.82
CA THR A 38 -3.76 -12.84 11.55
C THR A 38 -4.21 -11.46 11.09
N GLU A 39 -3.81 -10.39 11.80
CA GLU A 39 -4.17 -9.01 11.43
C GLU A 39 -3.63 -8.63 10.05
N TRP A 40 -2.43 -9.12 9.70
CA TRP A 40 -1.89 -8.94 8.36
C TRP A 40 -2.74 -9.62 7.27
N LEU A 41 -3.11 -10.89 7.48
CA LEU A 41 -3.95 -11.61 6.51
C LEU A 41 -5.32 -10.93 6.36
N GLU A 42 -5.90 -10.48 7.48
CA GLU A 42 -7.14 -9.71 7.46
C GLU A 42 -6.99 -8.42 6.66
N LEU A 43 -5.91 -7.66 6.89
CA LEU A 43 -5.61 -6.44 6.15
C LEU A 43 -5.50 -6.71 4.64
N GLN A 44 -4.80 -7.77 4.24
CA GLN A 44 -4.68 -8.15 2.83
C GLN A 44 -6.04 -8.49 2.19
N ILE A 45 -6.86 -9.27 2.90
CA ILE A 45 -8.21 -9.62 2.45
C ILE A 45 -9.06 -8.36 2.31
N GLN A 46 -9.06 -7.46 3.30
CA GLN A 46 -9.84 -6.22 3.27
C GLN A 46 -9.40 -5.31 2.12
N MET A 47 -8.09 -5.20 1.86
CA MET A 47 -7.57 -4.41 0.75
C MET A 47 -8.06 -4.95 -0.61
N GLN A 48 -8.00 -6.26 -0.80
CA GLN A 48 -8.50 -6.90 -2.02
C GLN A 48 -10.01 -6.73 -2.18
N LEU A 49 -10.79 -6.90 -1.11
CA LEU A 49 -12.24 -6.70 -1.12
C LEU A 49 -12.60 -5.26 -1.47
N CYS A 50 -11.90 -4.28 -0.91
CA CYS A 50 -12.10 -2.88 -1.24
C CYS A 50 -11.82 -2.64 -2.73
N LEU A 51 -10.73 -3.19 -3.28
CA LEU A 51 -10.37 -3.02 -4.69
C LEU A 51 -11.46 -3.57 -5.62
N VAL A 52 -11.92 -4.78 -5.36
CA VAL A 52 -12.99 -5.43 -6.15
C VAL A 52 -14.30 -4.64 -6.04
N ARG A 53 -14.68 -4.22 -4.82
CA ARG A 53 -15.89 -3.41 -4.61
C ARG A 53 -15.80 -2.08 -5.36
N PHE A 54 -14.65 -1.42 -5.32
CA PHE A 54 -14.42 -0.15 -6.02
C PHE A 54 -14.56 -0.32 -7.53
N GLN A 55 -13.87 -1.31 -8.12
CA GLN A 55 -13.96 -1.61 -9.55
C GLN A 55 -15.40 -1.87 -10.00
N ARG A 56 -16.17 -2.63 -9.19
CA ARG A 56 -17.59 -2.87 -9.45
C ARG A 56 -18.42 -1.58 -9.40
N CYS A 57 -18.19 -0.71 -8.42
CA CYS A 57 -18.88 0.58 -8.33
C CYS A 57 -18.56 1.49 -9.53
N ILE A 58 -17.32 1.48 -10.03
CA ILE A 58 -16.95 2.20 -11.26
C ILE A 58 -17.72 1.65 -12.46
N ALA A 59 -17.75 0.33 -12.65
CA ALA A 59 -18.48 -0.31 -13.73
C ALA A 59 -19.98 0.02 -13.72
N GLN A 60 -20.56 0.16 -12.52
CA GLN A 60 -21.99 0.47 -12.32
C GLN A 60 -22.29 1.98 -12.20
N ARG A 61 -21.28 2.87 -12.37
CA ARG A 61 -21.41 4.32 -12.21
C ARG A 61 -21.94 4.76 -10.84
N GLN A 62 -21.69 3.99 -9.79
CA GLN A 62 -22.10 4.28 -8.41
C GLN A 62 -21.05 5.16 -7.71
N ILE A 63 -20.98 6.43 -8.12
CA ILE A 63 -19.90 7.36 -7.71
C ILE A 63 -19.83 7.55 -6.19
N ARG A 64 -20.98 7.69 -5.52
CA ARG A 64 -21.02 7.90 -4.06
C ARG A 64 -20.46 6.70 -3.29
N GLN A 65 -20.77 5.48 -3.75
CA GLN A 65 -20.27 4.26 -3.13
C GLN A 65 -18.79 4.04 -3.42
N ALA A 66 -18.35 4.36 -4.65
CA ALA A 66 -16.93 4.35 -4.97
C ALA A 66 -16.13 5.30 -4.06
N LEU A 67 -16.66 6.49 -3.76
CA LEU A 67 -16.03 7.42 -2.81
C LEU A 67 -15.92 6.83 -1.41
N LEU A 68 -16.99 6.23 -0.88
CA LEU A 68 -16.95 5.58 0.44
C LEU A 68 -15.88 4.48 0.51
N ILE A 69 -15.78 3.65 -0.53
CA ILE A 69 -14.77 2.57 -0.59
C ILE A 69 -13.35 3.14 -0.63
N VAL A 70 -13.13 4.28 -1.29
CA VAL A 70 -11.81 4.95 -1.27
C VAL A 70 -11.43 5.42 0.13
N TRP A 71 -12.39 5.86 0.94
CA TRP A 71 -12.14 6.17 2.35
C TRP A 71 -11.77 4.92 3.15
N GLU A 72 -12.50 3.81 2.97
CA GLU A 72 -12.16 2.53 3.60
C GLU A 72 -10.73 2.06 3.21
N MET A 73 -10.34 2.20 1.94
CA MET A 73 -8.98 1.90 1.48
C MET A 73 -7.93 2.78 2.14
N ARG A 74 -8.25 4.05 2.38
CA ARG A 74 -7.31 5.00 3.00
C ARG A 74 -6.95 4.56 4.41
N ASP A 75 -7.94 4.15 5.20
CA ASP A 75 -7.71 3.67 6.57
C ASP A 75 -6.77 2.44 6.59
N LEU A 76 -6.95 1.53 5.63
CA LEU A 76 -6.07 0.36 5.46
C LEU A 76 -4.64 0.75 5.04
N ILE A 77 -4.50 1.78 4.18
CA ILE A 77 -3.20 2.31 3.78
C ILE A 77 -2.50 2.98 4.97
N GLU A 78 -3.22 3.69 5.82
CA GLU A 78 -2.67 4.33 7.01
C GLU A 78 -2.12 3.27 7.99
N LEU A 79 -2.79 2.13 8.16
CA LEU A 79 -2.27 0.98 8.92
C LEU A 79 -0.98 0.41 8.30
N LEU A 80 -0.94 0.21 6.98
CA LEU A 80 0.27 -0.24 6.29
C LEU A 80 1.43 0.75 6.41
N GLN A 81 1.14 2.05 6.41
CA GLN A 81 2.14 3.10 6.58
C GLN A 81 2.71 3.08 8.00
N ALA A 82 1.87 2.88 9.01
CA ALA A 82 2.31 2.75 10.40
C ALA A 82 3.23 1.54 10.58
N GLU A 83 2.82 0.38 10.05
CA GLU A 83 3.63 -0.85 10.06
C GLU A 83 4.98 -0.66 9.36
N GLY A 84 4.98 -0.08 8.15
CA GLY A 84 6.22 0.20 7.42
C GLY A 84 7.13 1.22 8.12
N SER A 85 6.55 2.20 8.83
CA SER A 85 7.32 3.16 9.63
C SER A 85 7.96 2.48 10.84
N ALA A 86 7.26 1.54 11.47
CA ALA A 86 7.79 0.77 12.59
C ALA A 86 8.98 -0.12 12.18
N TRP A 87 9.00 -0.68 10.96
CA TRP A 87 10.19 -1.41 10.46
C TRP A 87 11.42 -0.49 10.37
N ILE A 88 11.25 0.71 9.81
CA ILE A 88 12.34 1.68 9.66
C ILE A 88 12.94 2.09 11.01
N ASP A 89 12.12 2.18 12.06
CA ASP A 89 12.59 2.53 13.39
C ASP A 89 13.25 1.33 14.12
N THR A 90 12.83 0.10 13.81
CA THR A 90 13.42 -1.12 14.37
C THR A 90 14.82 -1.38 13.79
N ASP A 91 15.05 -1.09 12.50
CA ASP A 91 16.37 -1.21 11.84
C ASP A 91 17.40 -0.18 12.33
N LYS A 92 16.99 0.86 13.06
CA LYS A 92 17.88 1.90 13.61
C LYS A 92 18.35 1.61 15.04
N MET A 93 17.83 0.58 15.69
CA MET A 93 18.24 0.13 17.03
C MET A 93 19.32 -0.94 16.95
#